data_AF-A0A316FFV3-F1
#
_entry.id   AF-A0A316FFV3-F1
#
_cell.length_a   1.000
_cell.length_b   1.000
_cell.length_c   1.000
_cell.angle_alpha   90.00
_cell.angle_beta   90.00
_cell.angle_gamma   90.00
#
_symmetry.space_group_name_H-M   'P 1'
#
loop_
_entity.id
_entity.type
_entity.pdbx_description
1 polymer ?
#
loop_
_entity_poly.entity_id
_entity_poly.type
_entity_poly.pdbx_seq_one_letter_code
_entity_poly.pdbx_strand_id
1 'polypeptide(L)'
;MALLIVIPLGVVAASVIAPATDTWRHLVDTVLAEYIGNTLLLLAGVTAGVLLLGVPTAWLTAMTRFPGRGLMEWALVLPLAMPAYVIAYAYTDALQFAGPVQTWLRDLTGWRAREYWFPDIRSIGGAIVLFTLVLYPYVYLTARAAFLQQGASALEAARLLGHGPWRVAWHVALPLAWPGILAGTVLALMETLADFGTVAYFGIPTFSTGIFRAWFSLGDKLAAAQLSACLMLFVIAILWIERMNRGRARVHDDARAGHRRPAPRTLAGWHGWLATGFCVLPVLLGFLVPALMLCRMAFLDGDAQFGPRFIALVRNSFTLASITAAVAVLVALAIGYAGRGAPAGLRARLVRALTRLCGMGYALPGSVIAVGVLVPVARLDNVLADWMQRHLDLSVGLLLTGGITALVYAYLVRFLGVALQSVNAGLARITPAMDSAARSLGHGPASTLRRVHAPMLRGSLLTAALIVFVDVMKELPATFVMRPFNFDTLAVQAYNLAADERLAEAATASLVIVAVGILPVILLSRAIRAR
;
A
#
# COMPACT_ATOMS: atom_id res chain seq x y z
N MET A 1 0.07 -20.14 13.13
CA MET A 1 0.15 -18.74 12.65
C MET A 1 0.88 -18.65 11.31
N ALA A 2 2.19 -18.92 11.24
CA ALA A 2 2.90 -18.87 9.95
C ALA A 2 2.30 -19.80 8.89
N LEU A 3 1.89 -21.02 9.28
CA LEU A 3 1.17 -21.93 8.39
C LEU A 3 -0.10 -21.29 7.82
N LEU A 4 -0.93 -20.63 8.66
CA LEU A 4 -2.16 -19.98 8.22
C LEU A 4 -1.87 -18.93 7.14
N ILE A 5 -0.86 -18.09 7.34
CA ILE A 5 -0.50 -17.05 6.36
C ILE A 5 0.02 -17.64 5.04
N VAL A 6 0.64 -18.82 5.08
CA VAL A 6 1.20 -19.49 3.90
C VAL A 6 0.16 -20.35 3.16
N ILE A 7 -0.92 -20.78 3.81
CA ILE A 7 -1.96 -21.60 3.17
C ILE A 7 -2.49 -20.98 1.87
N PRO A 8 -2.88 -19.68 1.82
CA PRO A 8 -3.37 -19.05 0.59
C PRO A 8 -2.37 -19.10 -0.56
N LEU A 9 -1.08 -18.92 -0.24
CA LEU A 9 0.01 -19.04 -1.22
C LEU A 9 0.12 -20.46 -1.77
N GLY A 10 0.05 -21.46 -0.88
CA GLY A 10 0.07 -22.86 -1.27
C GLY A 10 -1.11 -23.24 -2.16
N VAL A 11 -2.31 -22.74 -1.86
CA VAL A 11 -3.52 -22.97 -2.66
C VAL A 11 -3.37 -22.38 -4.07
N VAL A 12 -2.90 -21.14 -4.17
CA VAL A 12 -2.68 -20.48 -5.48
C VAL A 12 -1.58 -21.21 -6.26
N ALA A 13 -0.48 -21.58 -5.63
CA ALA A 13 0.59 -22.33 -6.29
C ALA A 13 0.13 -23.71 -6.78
N ALA A 14 -0.67 -24.43 -5.98
CA ALA A 14 -1.22 -25.74 -6.34
C ALA A 14 -2.19 -25.67 -7.53
N SER A 15 -2.86 -24.52 -7.73
CA SER A 15 -3.81 -24.35 -8.84
C SER A 15 -3.17 -24.46 -10.23
N VAL A 16 -1.86 -24.24 -10.35
CA VAL A 16 -1.11 -24.33 -11.61
C VAL A 16 -1.01 -25.78 -12.11
N ILE A 17 -1.02 -26.74 -11.19
CA ILE A 17 -0.92 -28.18 -11.51
C ILE A 17 -2.29 -28.76 -11.88
N ALA A 18 -3.37 -28.07 -11.52
CA ALA A 18 -4.72 -28.51 -11.83
C ALA A 18 -4.97 -28.49 -13.35
N PRO A 19 -5.79 -29.42 -13.89
CA PRO A 19 -6.09 -29.47 -15.30
C PRO A 19 -6.73 -28.16 -15.79
N ALA A 20 -6.31 -27.70 -16.96
CA ALA A 20 -6.84 -26.49 -17.59
C ALA A 20 -8.33 -26.66 -17.89
N THR A 21 -9.14 -25.69 -17.45
CA THR A 21 -10.55 -25.58 -17.83
C THR A 21 -10.67 -25.00 -19.23
N ASP A 22 -11.85 -25.13 -19.85
CA ASP A 22 -12.11 -24.50 -21.16
C ASP A 22 -12.04 -22.97 -21.06
N THR A 23 -12.46 -22.40 -19.92
CA THR A 23 -12.27 -20.99 -19.59
C THR A 23 -10.80 -20.59 -19.63
N TRP A 24 -9.91 -21.38 -19.03
CA TRP A 24 -8.48 -21.09 -19.03
C TRP A 24 -7.91 -21.05 -20.45
N ARG A 25 -8.26 -22.04 -21.29
CA ARG A 25 -7.84 -22.08 -22.70
C ARG A 25 -8.34 -20.85 -23.45
N HIS A 26 -9.63 -20.51 -23.30
CA HIS A 26 -10.21 -19.33 -23.92
C HIS A 26 -9.50 -18.03 -23.49
N LEU A 27 -9.17 -17.88 -22.20
CA LEU A 27 -8.43 -16.73 -21.70
C LEU A 27 -7.02 -16.64 -22.29
N VAL A 28 -6.31 -17.77 -22.38
CA VAL A 28 -4.97 -17.86 -22.99
C VAL A 28 -5.01 -17.39 -24.45
N ASP A 29 -6.01 -17.84 -25.20
CA ASP A 29 -6.12 -17.58 -26.64
C ASP A 29 -6.59 -16.15 -26.98
N THR A 30 -7.27 -15.47 -26.05
CA THR A 30 -7.91 -14.18 -26.34
C THR A 30 -7.29 -12.99 -25.60
N VAL A 31 -7.29 -13.03 -24.26
CA VAL A 31 -7.04 -11.83 -23.41
C VAL A 31 -5.77 -11.91 -22.57
N LEU A 32 -5.15 -13.10 -22.43
CA LEU A 32 -3.99 -13.26 -21.55
C LEU A 32 -2.78 -12.43 -22.00
N ALA A 33 -2.52 -12.36 -23.31
CA ALA A 33 -1.45 -11.53 -23.85
C ALA A 33 -1.69 -10.04 -23.55
N GLU A 34 -2.95 -9.59 -23.61
CA GLU A 34 -3.34 -8.23 -23.26
C GLU A 34 -3.18 -7.96 -21.75
N TYR A 35 -3.57 -8.90 -20.89
CA TYR A 35 -3.34 -8.79 -19.44
C TYR A 35 -1.84 -8.66 -19.10
N ILE A 36 -0.98 -9.44 -19.75
CA ILE A 36 0.47 -9.36 -19.59
C ILE A 36 0.99 -8.00 -20.09
N GLY A 37 0.63 -7.60 -21.30
CA GLY A 37 1.07 -6.36 -21.93
C GLY A 37 0.68 -5.12 -21.11
N ASN A 38 -0.59 -5.01 -20.72
CA ASN A 38 -1.09 -3.87 -19.95
C ASN A 38 -0.48 -3.82 -18.54
N THR A 39 -0.31 -4.97 -17.90
CA THR A 39 0.35 -5.03 -16.58
C THR A 39 1.81 -4.58 -16.69
N LEU A 40 2.55 -5.03 -17.71
CA LEU A 40 3.94 -4.58 -17.95
C LEU A 40 4.02 -3.08 -18.26
N LEU A 41 3.12 -2.56 -19.10
CA LEU A 41 3.07 -1.13 -19.43
C LEU A 41 2.78 -0.28 -18.20
N LEU A 42 1.82 -0.69 -17.36
CA LEU A 42 1.53 -0.03 -16.08
C LEU A 42 2.76 -0.05 -15.16
N LEU A 43 3.42 -1.20 -14.99
CA LEU A 43 4.60 -1.30 -14.15
C LEU A 43 5.75 -0.42 -14.65
N ALA A 44 6.04 -0.42 -15.95
CA ALA A 44 7.10 0.39 -16.54
C ALA A 44 6.79 1.89 -16.43
N GLY A 45 5.57 2.29 -16.78
CA GLY A 45 5.12 3.67 -16.73
C GLY A 45 5.10 4.22 -15.31
N VAL A 46 4.52 3.48 -14.36
CA VAL A 46 4.50 3.88 -12.95
C VAL A 46 5.92 3.93 -12.40
N THR A 47 6.80 2.96 -12.70
CA THR A 47 8.22 3.01 -12.29
C THR A 47 8.89 4.31 -12.74
N ALA A 48 8.75 4.67 -14.01
CA ALA A 48 9.32 5.90 -14.54
C ALA A 48 8.74 7.14 -13.85
N GLY A 49 7.42 7.19 -13.67
CA GLY A 49 6.73 8.31 -13.02
C GLY A 49 7.11 8.50 -11.55
N VAL A 50 7.10 7.43 -10.74
CA VAL A 50 7.42 7.53 -9.30
C VAL A 50 8.90 7.86 -9.07
N LEU A 51 9.80 7.42 -9.95
CA LEU A 51 11.20 7.83 -9.91
C LEU A 51 11.37 9.30 -10.29
N LEU A 52 10.67 9.74 -11.34
CA LEU A 52 10.71 11.12 -11.84
C LEU A 52 10.20 12.14 -10.81
N LEU A 53 9.17 11.80 -10.03
CA LEU A 53 8.66 12.68 -8.97
C LEU A 53 9.35 12.45 -7.63
N GLY A 54 9.48 11.19 -7.22
CA GLY A 54 9.95 10.81 -5.88
C GLY A 54 11.42 11.12 -5.63
N VAL A 55 12.32 10.83 -6.59
CA VAL A 55 13.76 11.04 -6.39
C VAL A 55 14.13 12.52 -6.35
N PRO A 56 13.68 13.38 -7.29
CA PRO A 56 14.03 14.79 -7.25
C PRO A 56 13.40 15.53 -6.06
N THR A 57 12.15 15.23 -5.69
CA THR A 57 11.53 15.83 -4.49
C THR A 57 12.26 15.42 -3.20
N ALA A 58 12.71 14.16 -3.12
CA ALA A 58 13.54 13.70 -2.01
C ALA A 58 14.90 14.40 -1.96
N TRP A 59 15.55 14.56 -3.12
CA TRP A 59 16.81 15.27 -3.25
C TRP A 59 16.69 16.73 -2.79
N LEU A 60 15.71 17.46 -3.34
CA LEU A 60 15.48 18.86 -3.02
C LEU A 60 15.25 19.05 -1.51
N THR A 61 14.35 18.26 -0.92
CA THR A 61 14.04 18.38 0.51
C THR A 61 15.15 17.90 1.43
N ALA A 62 16.00 16.95 1.02
CA ALA A 62 17.13 16.48 1.83
C ALA A 62 18.35 17.41 1.73
N MET A 63 18.74 17.77 0.51
CA MET A 63 20.05 18.34 0.19
C MET A 63 20.05 19.86 -0.02
N THR A 64 18.88 20.47 -0.16
CA THR A 64 18.78 21.91 -0.47
C THR A 64 17.90 22.67 0.55
N ARG A 65 18.07 23.98 0.66
CA ARG A 65 17.17 24.89 1.39
C ARG A 65 16.51 25.82 0.38
N PHE A 66 15.18 25.84 0.38
CA PHE A 66 14.36 26.69 -0.47
C PHE A 66 13.12 27.17 0.31
N PRO A 67 12.44 28.25 -0.13
CA PRO A 67 11.25 28.77 0.54
C PRO A 67 10.18 27.68 0.74
N GLY A 68 9.59 27.58 1.93
CA GLY A 68 8.55 26.58 2.19
C GLY A 68 9.02 25.12 2.31
N ARG A 69 10.34 24.83 2.28
CA ARG A 69 10.89 23.46 2.44
C ARG A 69 10.28 22.70 3.62
N GLY A 70 10.19 23.31 4.80
CA GLY A 70 9.67 22.65 6.00
C GLY A 70 8.19 22.23 5.90
N LEU A 71 7.40 22.95 5.09
CA LEU A 71 6.04 22.55 4.74
C LEU A 71 6.06 21.36 3.77
N MET A 72 6.90 21.43 2.74
CA MET A 72 7.02 20.38 1.73
C MET A 72 7.50 19.04 2.29
N GLU A 73 8.35 19.04 3.32
CA GLU A 73 8.89 17.81 3.91
C GLU A 73 7.82 16.80 4.35
N TRP A 74 6.67 17.29 4.82
CA TRP A 74 5.53 16.44 5.18
C TRP A 74 4.39 16.51 4.16
N ALA A 75 4.18 17.66 3.49
CA ALA A 75 3.11 17.80 2.51
C ALA A 75 3.30 16.85 1.32
N LEU A 76 4.55 16.54 0.93
CA LEU A 76 4.87 15.55 -0.11
C LEU A 76 4.44 14.11 0.24
N VAL A 77 4.02 13.85 1.47
CA VAL A 77 3.47 12.56 1.90
C VAL A 77 1.94 12.53 1.78
N LEU A 78 1.26 13.69 1.72
CA LEU A 78 -0.21 13.76 1.71
C LEU A 78 -0.88 12.94 0.60
N PRO A 79 -0.37 12.89 -0.65
CA PRO A 79 -0.99 12.06 -1.69
C PRO A 79 -1.15 10.58 -1.33
N LEU A 80 -0.32 10.06 -0.41
CA LEU A 80 -0.43 8.68 0.08
C LEU A 80 -1.73 8.40 0.84
N ALA A 81 -2.40 9.44 1.35
CA ALA A 81 -3.69 9.35 2.01
C ALA A 81 -4.86 9.11 1.03
N MET A 82 -4.68 9.44 -0.26
CA MET A 82 -5.67 9.21 -1.31
C MET A 82 -5.55 7.78 -1.85
N PRO A 83 -6.61 6.96 -1.81
CA PRO A 83 -6.63 5.73 -2.59
C PRO A 83 -6.58 6.02 -4.09
N ALA A 84 -5.89 5.17 -4.87
CA ALA A 84 -5.75 5.35 -6.32
C ALA A 84 -7.10 5.37 -7.06
N TYR A 85 -8.06 4.54 -6.63
CA TYR A 85 -9.39 4.53 -7.23
C TYR A 85 -10.18 5.81 -6.91
N VAL A 86 -9.99 6.41 -5.72
CA VAL A 86 -10.66 7.66 -5.33
C VAL A 86 -10.18 8.83 -6.19
N ILE A 87 -8.86 8.94 -6.40
CA ILE A 87 -8.32 9.98 -7.29
C ILE A 87 -8.79 9.75 -8.73
N ALA A 88 -8.95 8.50 -9.16
CA ALA A 88 -9.52 8.17 -10.47
C ALA A 88 -10.96 8.68 -10.63
N TYR A 89 -11.81 8.51 -9.62
CA TYR A 89 -13.18 9.04 -9.64
C TYR A 89 -13.19 10.56 -9.75
N ALA A 90 -12.39 11.23 -8.92
CA ALA A 90 -12.30 12.70 -8.91
C ALA A 90 -11.79 13.26 -10.25
N TYR A 91 -10.74 12.68 -10.81
CA TYR A 91 -10.19 13.14 -12.09
C TYR A 91 -11.07 12.78 -13.27
N THR A 92 -11.79 11.67 -13.24
CA THR A 92 -12.79 11.37 -14.27
C THR A 92 -13.92 12.38 -14.23
N ASP A 93 -14.48 12.70 -13.07
CA ASP A 93 -15.50 13.74 -12.96
C ASP A 93 -15.01 15.09 -13.51
N ALA A 94 -13.79 15.46 -13.14
CA ALA A 94 -13.21 16.73 -13.52
C ALA A 94 -12.91 16.88 -15.02
N LEU A 95 -12.34 15.81 -15.60
CA LEU A 95 -11.74 15.82 -16.92
C LEU A 95 -12.64 15.21 -17.99
N GLN A 96 -13.76 14.59 -17.64
CA GLN A 96 -14.74 14.13 -18.63
C GLN A 96 -15.32 15.30 -19.44
N PHE A 97 -15.97 14.97 -20.55
CA PHE A 97 -16.52 15.99 -21.46
C PHE A 97 -17.49 16.96 -20.78
N ALA A 98 -18.37 16.46 -19.92
CA ALA A 98 -19.30 17.28 -19.13
C ALA A 98 -18.66 17.87 -17.86
N GLY A 99 -17.39 17.55 -17.58
CA GLY A 99 -16.70 17.94 -16.37
C GLY A 99 -16.38 19.43 -16.31
N PRO A 100 -16.08 19.96 -15.11
CA PRO A 100 -15.78 21.37 -14.90
C PRO A 100 -14.59 21.87 -15.73
N VAL A 101 -13.56 21.06 -15.96
CA VAL A 101 -12.35 21.50 -16.69
C VAL A 101 -12.66 21.72 -18.17
N GLN A 102 -13.30 20.75 -18.81
CA GLN A 102 -13.64 20.85 -20.23
C GLN A 102 -14.74 21.89 -20.47
N THR A 103 -15.71 22.01 -19.55
CA THR A 103 -16.75 23.05 -19.65
C THR A 103 -16.14 24.44 -19.56
N TRP A 104 -15.27 24.69 -18.58
CA TRP A 104 -14.56 25.97 -18.47
C TRP A 104 -13.71 26.30 -19.70
N LEU A 105 -13.03 25.31 -20.29
CA LEU A 105 -12.28 25.51 -21.54
C LEU A 105 -13.20 25.93 -22.69
N ARG A 106 -14.36 25.28 -22.85
CA ARG A 106 -15.33 25.63 -23.89
C ARG A 106 -15.94 27.01 -23.67
N ASP A 107 -16.21 27.38 -22.42
CA ASP A 107 -16.75 28.70 -22.08
C ASP A 107 -15.76 29.82 -22.42
N LEU A 108 -14.45 29.58 -22.24
CA LEU A 108 -13.40 30.55 -22.55
C LEU A 108 -13.07 30.65 -24.04
N THR A 109 -13.07 29.53 -24.75
CA THR A 109 -12.62 29.45 -26.15
C THR A 109 -13.75 29.56 -27.16
N GLY A 110 -15.00 29.32 -26.73
CA GLY A 110 -16.15 29.13 -27.61
C GLY A 110 -16.16 27.80 -28.36
N TRP A 111 -15.23 26.88 -28.05
CA TRP A 111 -15.14 25.58 -28.73
C TRP A 111 -16.40 24.73 -28.53
N ARG A 112 -16.87 24.12 -29.61
CA ARG A 112 -17.96 23.15 -29.59
C ARG A 112 -17.44 21.73 -29.48
N ALA A 113 -18.36 20.79 -29.26
CA ALA A 113 -18.04 19.38 -29.21
C ALA A 113 -17.27 18.96 -30.48
N ARG A 114 -16.15 18.24 -30.29
CA ARG A 114 -15.25 17.71 -31.35
C ARG A 114 -14.37 18.74 -32.08
N GLU A 115 -14.39 20.01 -31.69
CA GLU A 115 -13.49 21.02 -32.26
C GLU A 115 -12.09 21.01 -31.63
N TYR A 116 -11.92 20.32 -30.50
CA TYR A 116 -10.64 20.16 -29.81
C TYR A 116 -10.42 18.71 -29.42
N TRP A 117 -9.14 18.31 -29.39
CA TRP A 117 -8.73 17.03 -28.82
C TRP A 117 -8.46 17.19 -27.32
N PHE A 118 -8.95 16.26 -26.51
CA PHE A 118 -8.68 16.20 -25.08
C PHE A 118 -8.26 14.78 -24.71
N PRO A 119 -7.20 14.59 -23.91
CA PRO A 119 -6.70 13.26 -23.56
C PRO A 119 -7.75 12.47 -22.77
N ASP A 120 -7.99 11.23 -23.17
CA ASP A 120 -8.89 10.34 -22.43
C ASP A 120 -8.22 9.89 -21.13
N ILE A 121 -8.84 10.26 -20.01
CA ILE A 121 -8.38 9.90 -18.68
C ILE A 121 -8.59 8.42 -18.38
N ARG A 122 -9.62 7.77 -18.97
CA ARG A 122 -9.92 6.34 -18.81
C ARG A 122 -9.04 5.51 -19.74
N SER A 123 -7.73 5.68 -19.61
CA SER A 123 -6.71 5.05 -20.44
C SER A 123 -5.54 4.52 -19.60
N ILE A 124 -4.69 3.67 -20.19
CA ILE A 124 -3.47 3.19 -19.53
C ILE A 124 -2.55 4.36 -19.14
N GLY A 125 -2.43 5.37 -20.01
CA GLY A 125 -1.66 6.58 -19.72
C GLY A 125 -2.24 7.37 -18.54
N GLY A 126 -3.57 7.54 -18.51
CA GLY A 126 -4.26 8.15 -17.37
C GLY A 126 -4.01 7.39 -16.07
N ALA A 127 -4.15 6.06 -16.07
CA ALA A 127 -3.86 5.23 -14.91
C ALA A 127 -2.40 5.37 -14.44
N ILE A 128 -1.41 5.38 -15.35
CA ILE A 128 0.01 5.60 -15.01
C ILE A 128 0.19 6.94 -14.28
N VAL A 129 -0.42 8.02 -14.79
CA VAL A 129 -0.32 9.35 -14.18
C VAL A 129 -0.93 9.35 -12.78
N LEU A 130 -2.14 8.82 -12.62
CA LEU A 130 -2.83 8.82 -11.32
C LEU A 130 -2.12 7.94 -10.29
N PHE A 131 -1.67 6.75 -10.68
CA PHE A 131 -0.83 5.92 -9.82
C PHE A 131 0.46 6.64 -9.44
N THR A 132 1.11 7.32 -10.39
CA THR A 132 2.33 8.09 -10.10
C THR A 132 2.09 9.17 -9.06
N LEU A 133 1.01 9.94 -9.19
CA LEU A 133 0.67 11.04 -8.28
C LEU A 133 0.41 10.58 -6.85
N VAL A 134 -0.13 9.37 -6.66
CA VAL A 134 -0.45 8.82 -5.33
C VAL A 134 0.68 7.96 -4.76
N LEU A 135 1.48 7.30 -5.61
CA LEU A 135 2.47 6.29 -5.19
C LEU A 135 3.91 6.81 -5.17
N TYR A 136 4.23 7.97 -5.77
CA TYR A 136 5.55 8.59 -5.62
C TYR A 136 5.99 8.84 -4.16
N PRO A 137 5.11 9.07 -3.16
CA PRO A 137 5.52 9.26 -1.78
C PRO A 137 6.32 8.10 -1.20
N TYR A 138 6.09 6.86 -1.67
CA TYR A 138 6.90 5.70 -1.26
C TYR A 138 8.37 5.88 -1.62
N VAL A 139 8.65 6.28 -2.86
CA VAL A 139 10.01 6.58 -3.35
C VAL A 139 10.58 7.80 -2.63
N TYR A 140 9.78 8.85 -2.46
CA TYR A 140 10.18 10.07 -1.76
C TYR A 140 10.69 9.76 -0.34
N LEU A 141 9.93 9.00 0.45
CA LEU A 141 10.26 8.69 1.84
C LEU A 141 11.56 7.87 1.95
N THR A 142 11.70 6.82 1.14
CA THR A 142 12.87 5.94 1.20
C THR A 142 14.12 6.59 0.61
N ALA A 143 13.98 7.34 -0.48
CA ALA A 143 15.08 8.09 -1.09
C ALA A 143 15.55 9.22 -0.16
N ARG A 144 14.62 9.97 0.46
CA ARG A 144 14.96 11.04 1.41
C ARG A 144 15.68 10.48 2.63
N ALA A 145 15.21 9.37 3.18
CA ALA A 145 15.90 8.70 4.28
C ALA A 145 17.32 8.28 3.89
N ALA A 146 17.50 7.70 2.69
CA ALA A 146 18.82 7.30 2.18
C ALA A 146 19.75 8.51 2.01
N PHE A 147 19.28 9.61 1.40
CA PHE A 147 20.05 10.84 1.25
C PHE A 147 20.47 11.44 2.60
N LEU A 148 19.61 11.42 3.61
CA LEU A 148 19.93 11.94 4.95
C LEU A 148 20.89 11.06 5.75
N GLN A 149 20.92 9.75 5.46
CA GLN A 149 21.79 8.77 6.15
C GLN A 149 23.17 8.64 5.51
N GLN A 150 23.37 9.11 4.28
CA GLN A 150 24.69 9.16 3.66
C GLN A 150 25.64 10.02 4.49
N GLY A 151 26.81 9.47 4.83
CA GLY A 151 27.84 10.20 5.56
C GLY A 151 28.26 11.46 4.79
N ALA A 152 28.30 12.61 5.48
CA ALA A 152 28.79 13.86 4.90
C ALA A 152 30.20 13.70 4.30
N SER A 153 31.01 12.78 4.81
CA SER A 153 32.38 12.49 4.36
C SER A 153 32.48 12.15 2.87
N ALA A 154 31.62 11.28 2.33
CA ALA A 154 31.68 10.90 0.91
C ALA A 154 31.32 12.09 -0.01
N LEU A 155 30.33 12.90 0.41
CA LEU A 155 29.89 14.08 -0.33
C LEU A 155 30.91 15.23 -0.23
N GLU A 156 31.56 15.39 0.93
CA GLU A 156 32.61 16.37 1.16
C GLU A 156 33.90 15.99 0.42
N ALA A 157 34.32 14.72 0.45
CA ALA A 157 35.46 14.22 -0.31
C ALA A 157 35.30 14.47 -1.81
N ALA A 158 34.12 14.18 -2.37
CA ALA A 158 33.84 14.46 -3.78
C ALA A 158 33.95 15.96 -4.11
N ARG A 159 33.51 16.85 -3.20
CA ARG A 159 33.65 18.30 -3.37
C ARG A 159 35.11 18.75 -3.27
N LEU A 160 35.90 18.17 -2.37
CA LEU A 160 37.34 18.45 -2.24
C LEU A 160 38.11 18.05 -3.51
N LEU A 161 37.66 17.01 -4.21
CA LEU A 161 38.17 16.59 -5.52
C LEU A 161 37.67 17.47 -6.68
N GLY A 162 37.03 18.62 -6.40
CA GLY A 162 36.58 19.58 -7.41
C GLY A 162 35.27 19.21 -8.10
N HIS A 163 34.52 18.20 -7.63
CA HIS A 163 33.22 17.88 -8.22
C HIS A 163 32.15 18.92 -7.85
N GLY A 164 31.54 19.49 -8.88
CA GLY A 164 30.38 20.37 -8.76
C GLY A 164 29.11 19.65 -8.24
N PRO A 165 28.07 20.41 -7.85
CA PRO A 165 26.83 19.89 -7.24
C PRO A 165 26.16 18.79 -8.05
N TRP A 166 26.06 18.97 -9.37
CA TRP A 166 25.43 18.00 -10.26
C TRP A 166 26.23 16.69 -10.34
N ARG A 167 27.56 16.80 -10.43
CA ARG A 167 28.43 15.64 -10.52
C ARG A 167 28.41 14.82 -9.23
N VAL A 168 28.42 15.48 -8.07
CA VAL A 168 28.22 14.83 -6.77
C VAL A 168 26.86 14.15 -6.68
N ALA A 169 25.79 14.79 -7.17
CA ALA A 169 24.45 14.19 -7.16
C ALA A 169 24.41 12.88 -7.97
N TRP A 170 24.85 12.91 -9.24
CA TRP A 170 24.74 11.77 -10.14
C TRP A 170 25.77 10.66 -9.91
N HIS A 171 27.00 10.99 -9.50
CA HIS A 171 28.08 10.01 -9.42
C HIS A 171 28.32 9.48 -8.00
N VAL A 172 27.83 10.18 -6.97
CA VAL A 172 28.07 9.79 -5.57
C VAL A 172 26.76 9.56 -4.86
N ALA A 173 25.92 10.59 -4.75
CA ALA A 173 24.76 10.54 -3.87
C ALA A 173 23.64 9.63 -4.40
N LEU A 174 23.35 9.68 -5.71
CA LEU A 174 22.31 8.85 -6.32
C LEU A 174 22.68 7.35 -6.33
N PRO A 175 23.91 6.93 -6.73
CA PRO A 175 24.32 5.53 -6.62
C PRO A 175 24.29 5.00 -5.18
N LEU A 176 24.70 5.81 -4.20
CA LEU A 176 24.62 5.45 -2.77
C LEU A 176 23.17 5.37 -2.28
N ALA A 177 22.25 6.16 -2.81
CA ALA A 177 20.83 6.12 -2.46
C ALA A 177 20.04 5.01 -3.17
N TRP A 178 20.60 4.43 -4.24
CA TRP A 178 19.91 3.48 -5.12
C TRP A 178 19.20 2.32 -4.40
N PRO A 179 19.79 1.67 -3.37
CA PRO A 179 19.11 0.60 -2.65
C PRO A 179 17.84 1.07 -1.92
N GLY A 180 17.86 2.30 -1.39
CA GLY A 180 16.69 2.92 -0.76
C GLY A 180 15.64 3.36 -1.78
N ILE A 181 16.07 3.92 -2.91
CA ILE A 181 15.19 4.29 -4.02
C ILE A 181 14.45 3.06 -4.53
N LEU A 182 15.17 1.97 -4.84
CA LEU A 182 14.59 0.73 -5.34
C LEU A 182 13.60 0.12 -4.35
N ALA A 183 13.88 0.18 -3.04
CA ALA A 183 12.93 -0.29 -2.02
C ALA A 183 11.61 0.49 -2.06
N GLY A 184 11.64 1.81 -2.25
CA GLY A 184 10.44 2.63 -2.41
C GLY A 184 9.71 2.36 -3.72
N THR A 185 10.44 2.16 -4.82
CA THR A 185 9.87 1.80 -6.12
C THR A 185 9.15 0.46 -6.06
N VAL A 186 9.74 -0.53 -5.41
CA VAL A 186 9.13 -1.85 -5.23
C VAL A 186 7.81 -1.76 -4.46
N LEU A 187 7.75 -0.96 -3.39
CA LEU A 187 6.51 -0.72 -2.65
C LEU A 187 5.43 -0.10 -3.55
N ALA A 188 5.79 0.92 -4.35
CA ALA A 188 4.87 1.52 -5.31
C ALA A 188 4.34 0.50 -6.33
N LEU A 189 5.21 -0.35 -6.88
CA LEU A 189 4.80 -1.36 -7.86
C LEU A 189 3.92 -2.46 -7.24
N MET A 190 4.13 -2.81 -5.97
CA MET A 190 3.26 -3.75 -5.26
C MET A 190 1.85 -3.18 -5.11
N GLU A 191 1.73 -1.88 -4.82
CA GLU A 191 0.42 -1.21 -4.78
C GLU A 191 -0.23 -1.13 -6.17
N THR A 192 0.54 -0.86 -7.23
CA THR A 192 0.03 -0.89 -8.62
C THR A 192 -0.51 -2.27 -9.01
N LEU A 193 0.20 -3.35 -8.68
CA LEU A 193 -0.27 -4.72 -8.94
C LEU A 193 -1.47 -5.10 -8.09
N ALA A 194 -1.57 -4.55 -6.88
CA ALA A 194 -2.66 -4.82 -5.98
C ALA A 194 -3.92 -4.00 -6.28
N ASP A 195 -3.82 -2.94 -7.09
CA ASP A 195 -4.95 -2.10 -7.42
C ASP A 195 -5.93 -2.83 -8.36
N PHE A 196 -7.18 -2.86 -7.93
CA PHE A 196 -8.32 -3.31 -8.72
C PHE A 196 -9.22 -2.14 -9.09
N GLY A 197 -9.47 -1.21 -8.15
CA GLY A 197 -10.51 -0.20 -8.29
C GLY A 197 -10.26 0.77 -9.46
N THR A 198 -9.03 1.21 -9.66
CA THR A 198 -8.68 2.18 -10.73
C THR A 198 -8.75 1.50 -12.09
N VAL A 199 -8.09 0.36 -12.22
CA VAL A 199 -8.00 -0.37 -13.50
C VAL A 199 -9.35 -0.95 -13.91
N ALA A 200 -10.18 -1.41 -12.96
CA ALA A 200 -11.53 -1.86 -13.24
C ALA A 200 -12.44 -0.70 -13.69
N TYR A 201 -12.39 0.44 -12.98
CA TYR A 201 -13.18 1.61 -13.32
C TYR A 201 -12.81 2.22 -14.68
N PHE A 202 -11.53 2.22 -15.04
CA PHE A 202 -11.07 2.67 -16.36
C PHE A 202 -11.28 1.61 -17.46
N GLY A 203 -11.77 0.41 -17.11
CA GLY A 203 -11.97 -0.67 -18.07
C GLY A 203 -10.68 -1.25 -18.64
N ILE A 204 -9.54 -1.11 -17.94
CA ILE A 204 -8.23 -1.56 -18.41
C ILE A 204 -8.08 -3.06 -18.09
N PRO A 205 -7.94 -3.94 -19.11
CA PRO A 205 -7.75 -5.36 -18.89
C PRO A 205 -6.36 -5.65 -18.35
N THR A 206 -6.28 -5.98 -17.06
CA THR A 206 -5.07 -6.40 -16.33
C THR A 206 -5.29 -7.74 -15.64
N PHE A 207 -4.24 -8.33 -15.06
CA PHE A 207 -4.41 -9.53 -14.23
C PHE A 207 -5.40 -9.33 -13.09
N SER A 208 -5.38 -8.18 -12.41
CA SER A 208 -6.31 -7.87 -11.32
C SER A 208 -7.76 -7.92 -11.79
N THR A 209 -8.10 -7.26 -12.90
CA THR A 209 -9.47 -7.32 -13.45
C THR A 209 -9.82 -8.70 -14.00
N GLY A 210 -8.85 -9.40 -14.59
CA GLY A 210 -9.03 -10.74 -15.14
C GLY A 210 -9.38 -11.78 -14.07
N ILE A 211 -8.74 -11.72 -12.91
CA ILE A 211 -9.04 -12.59 -11.76
C ILE A 211 -10.50 -12.42 -11.33
N PHE A 212 -10.98 -11.17 -11.23
CA PHE A 212 -12.38 -10.88 -10.87
C PHE A 212 -13.37 -11.33 -11.94
N ARG A 213 -13.07 -11.09 -13.23
CA ARG A 213 -13.92 -11.55 -14.35
C ARG A 213 -14.03 -13.07 -14.39
N ALA A 214 -12.91 -13.79 -14.26
CA ALA A 214 -12.90 -15.25 -14.22
C ALA A 214 -13.75 -15.78 -13.06
N TRP A 215 -13.66 -15.15 -11.89
CA TRP A 215 -14.40 -15.57 -10.71
C TRP A 215 -15.90 -15.25 -10.78
N PHE A 216 -16.28 -13.99 -11.07
CA PHE A 216 -17.66 -13.53 -10.95
C PHE A 216 -18.44 -13.60 -12.27
N SER A 217 -17.81 -13.25 -13.38
CA SER A 217 -18.49 -13.21 -14.68
C SER A 217 -18.53 -14.59 -15.33
N LEU A 218 -17.45 -15.37 -15.21
CA LEU A 218 -17.32 -16.70 -15.83
C LEU A 218 -17.59 -17.84 -14.84
N GLY A 219 -17.67 -17.56 -13.53
CA GLY A 219 -17.92 -18.57 -12.50
C GLY A 219 -16.79 -19.58 -12.27
N ASP A 220 -15.62 -19.36 -12.88
CA ASP A 220 -14.50 -20.29 -12.86
C ASP A 220 -13.44 -19.87 -11.83
N LYS A 221 -13.61 -20.40 -10.62
CA LYS A 221 -12.70 -20.17 -9.48
C LYS A 221 -11.30 -20.73 -9.73
N LEU A 222 -11.18 -21.79 -10.54
CA LEU A 222 -9.89 -22.40 -10.82
C LEU A 222 -9.09 -21.55 -11.79
N ALA A 223 -9.71 -21.07 -12.87
CA ALA A 223 -9.09 -20.13 -13.80
C ALA A 223 -8.66 -18.84 -13.09
N ALA A 224 -9.48 -18.31 -12.17
CA ALA A 224 -9.12 -17.17 -11.34
C ALA A 224 -7.89 -17.43 -10.43
N ALA A 225 -7.75 -18.65 -9.89
CA ALA A 225 -6.58 -19.06 -9.11
C ALA A 225 -5.33 -19.18 -9.98
N GLN A 226 -5.45 -19.69 -11.21
CA GLN A 226 -4.35 -19.77 -12.18
C GLN A 226 -3.89 -18.38 -12.62
N LEU A 227 -4.81 -17.44 -12.91
CA LEU A 227 -4.48 -16.04 -13.15
C LEU A 227 -3.81 -15.38 -11.95
N SER A 228 -4.26 -15.71 -10.73
CA SER A 228 -3.63 -15.26 -9.48
C SER A 228 -2.20 -15.77 -9.33
N ALA A 229 -1.94 -17.02 -9.76
CA ALA A 229 -0.60 -17.58 -9.79
C ALA A 229 0.30 -16.85 -10.80
N CYS A 230 -0.20 -16.51 -11.98
CA CYS A 230 0.52 -15.68 -12.95
C CYS A 230 0.88 -14.31 -12.36
N LEU A 231 -0.06 -13.62 -11.71
CA LEU A 231 0.20 -12.34 -11.04
C LEU A 231 1.26 -12.49 -9.91
N MET A 232 1.26 -13.62 -9.19
CA MET A 232 2.28 -13.92 -8.18
C MET A 232 3.69 -13.98 -8.77
N LEU A 233 3.85 -14.45 -10.02
CA LEU A 233 5.17 -14.48 -10.67
C LEU A 233 5.75 -13.07 -10.86
N PHE A 234 4.92 -12.08 -11.19
CA PHE A 234 5.35 -10.68 -11.26
C PHE A 234 5.79 -10.15 -9.90
N VAL A 235 5.00 -10.42 -8.86
CA VAL A 235 5.33 -10.06 -7.48
C VAL A 235 6.67 -10.68 -7.07
N ILE A 236 6.86 -11.98 -7.30
CA ILE A 236 8.09 -12.69 -7.00
C ILE A 236 9.27 -12.11 -7.79
N ALA A 237 9.10 -11.80 -9.07
CA ALA A 237 10.13 -11.21 -9.91
C ALA A 237 10.57 -9.84 -9.38
N ILE A 238 9.64 -8.96 -9.03
CA ILE A 238 9.96 -7.63 -8.46
C ILE A 238 10.70 -7.77 -7.13
N LEU A 239 10.23 -8.65 -6.23
CA LEU A 239 10.91 -8.92 -4.96
C LEU A 239 12.28 -9.57 -5.14
N TRP A 240 12.46 -10.38 -6.18
CA TRP A 240 13.76 -10.98 -6.51
C TRP A 240 14.76 -9.90 -6.94
N ILE A 241 14.35 -8.99 -7.82
CA ILE A 241 15.15 -7.84 -8.26
C ILE A 241 15.53 -6.94 -7.08
N GLU A 242 14.61 -6.70 -6.14
CA GLU A 242 14.87 -5.93 -4.91
C GLU A 242 15.97 -6.57 -4.05
N ARG A 243 15.89 -7.89 -3.84
CA ARG A 243 16.85 -8.64 -3.02
C ARG A 243 18.25 -8.66 -3.60
N MET A 244 18.39 -8.85 -4.92
CA MET A 244 19.69 -8.88 -5.59
C MET A 244 20.44 -7.55 -5.40
N ASN A 245 19.72 -6.43 -5.37
CA ASN A 245 20.30 -5.11 -5.20
C ASN A 245 20.62 -4.75 -3.74
N ARG A 246 19.85 -5.26 -2.76
CA ARG A 246 20.14 -5.09 -1.32
C ARG A 246 21.49 -5.67 -0.89
N GLY A 247 21.94 -6.76 -1.52
CA GLY A 247 23.18 -7.45 -1.14
C GLY A 247 24.46 -6.62 -1.30
N ARG A 248 24.47 -5.72 -2.30
CA ARG A 248 25.62 -4.83 -2.61
C ARG A 248 25.72 -3.62 -1.67
N ALA A 249 24.61 -3.25 -1.02
CA ALA A 249 24.52 -2.06 -0.16
C ALA A 249 25.07 -2.27 1.26
N ARG A 250 25.11 -3.51 1.76
CA ARG A 250 25.57 -3.84 3.12
C ARG A 250 27.06 -3.59 3.36
N VAL A 251 27.84 -3.34 2.30
CA VAL A 251 29.29 -3.15 2.38
C VAL A 251 29.67 -1.74 2.88
N HIS A 252 28.72 -0.79 2.93
CA HIS A 252 29.01 0.62 3.27
C HIS A 252 28.34 1.12 4.56
N ASP A 253 27.76 0.23 5.37
CA ASP A 253 27.16 0.58 6.67
C ASP A 253 28.28 0.68 7.72
N ASP A 254 29.18 1.64 7.53
CA ASP A 254 30.20 2.01 8.51
C ASP A 254 29.49 2.74 9.66
N ALA A 255 28.88 1.94 10.55
CA ALA A 255 28.15 2.36 11.75
C ALA A 255 28.99 3.18 12.77
N ARG A 256 30.22 3.58 12.39
CA ARG A 256 31.19 4.32 13.20
C ARG A 256 31.62 5.65 12.58
N ALA A 257 31.28 5.94 11.32
CA ALA A 257 31.51 7.28 10.77
C ALA A 257 30.48 8.25 11.35
N GLY A 258 30.94 9.28 12.07
CA GLY A 258 30.09 10.20 12.82
C GLY A 258 28.86 10.69 12.04
N HIS A 259 27.72 10.74 12.72
CA HIS A 259 26.38 11.06 12.20
C HIS A 259 26.20 12.52 11.71
N ARG A 260 27.21 13.13 11.09
CA ARG A 260 27.08 14.47 10.54
C ARG A 260 26.18 14.43 9.31
N ARG A 261 24.96 14.97 9.46
CA ARG A 261 24.05 15.20 8.35
C ARG A 261 24.71 16.15 7.34
N PRO A 262 24.58 15.91 6.03
CA PRO A 262 25.08 16.84 5.02
C PRO A 262 24.48 18.24 5.24
N ALA A 263 25.32 19.28 5.26
CA ALA A 263 24.82 20.65 5.35
C ALA A 263 24.05 20.99 4.05
N PRO A 264 22.75 21.31 4.12
CA PRO A 264 21.94 21.55 2.93
C PRO A 264 22.32 22.88 2.27
N ARG A 265 22.41 22.88 0.94
CA ARG A 265 22.79 24.04 0.14
C ARG A 265 21.61 25.00 -0.02
N THR A 266 21.82 26.30 0.22
CA THR A 266 20.79 27.33 0.00
C THR A 266 20.61 27.62 -1.48
N LEU A 267 19.39 27.45 -2.00
CA LEU A 267 19.01 27.88 -3.35
C LEU A 267 18.50 29.32 -3.27
N ALA A 268 19.22 30.25 -3.91
CA ALA A 268 18.87 31.67 -3.91
C ALA A 268 18.03 32.04 -5.15
N GLY A 269 17.16 33.04 -4.98
CA GLY A 269 16.37 33.64 -6.05
C GLY A 269 15.40 32.67 -6.73
N TRP A 270 15.32 32.74 -8.06
CA TRP A 270 14.35 32.00 -8.87
C TRP A 270 14.50 30.47 -8.78
N HIS A 271 15.72 29.95 -8.58
CA HIS A 271 15.96 28.52 -8.39
C HIS A 271 15.28 27.96 -7.12
N GLY A 272 15.17 28.77 -6.07
CA GLY A 272 14.44 28.40 -4.85
C GLY A 272 12.94 28.31 -5.09
N TRP A 273 12.38 29.24 -5.87
CA TRP A 273 10.97 29.22 -6.26
C TRP A 273 10.64 28.08 -7.24
N LEU A 274 11.53 27.76 -8.18
CA LEU A 274 11.38 26.57 -9.02
C LEU A 274 11.34 25.29 -8.20
N ALA A 275 12.26 25.13 -7.24
CA ALA A 275 12.26 23.97 -6.35
C ALA A 275 10.94 23.89 -5.56
N THR A 276 10.42 25.03 -5.13
CA THR A 276 9.11 25.13 -4.46
C THR A 276 7.98 24.69 -5.39
N GLY A 277 7.91 25.23 -6.61
CA GLY A 277 6.89 24.88 -7.60
C GLY A 277 6.91 23.39 -7.95
N PHE A 278 8.11 22.82 -8.15
CA PHE A 278 8.28 21.40 -8.42
C PHE A 278 7.82 20.52 -7.25
N CYS A 279 8.06 20.92 -6.00
CA CYS A 279 7.58 20.18 -4.83
C CYS A 279 6.08 20.36 -4.57
N VAL A 280 5.51 21.51 -4.92
CA VAL A 280 4.07 21.78 -4.76
C VAL A 280 3.25 20.99 -5.77
N LEU A 281 3.73 20.83 -7.01
CA LEU A 281 2.97 20.22 -8.11
C LEU A 281 2.43 18.80 -7.76
N PRO A 282 3.24 17.84 -7.27
CA PRO A 282 2.74 16.51 -6.90
C PRO A 282 1.73 16.54 -5.74
N VAL A 283 1.88 17.47 -4.78
CA VAL A 283 0.93 17.63 -3.66
C VAL A 283 -0.39 18.21 -4.15
N LEU A 284 -0.31 19.19 -5.04
CA LEU A 284 -1.46 19.84 -5.62
C LEU A 284 -2.28 18.85 -6.45
N LEU A 285 -1.64 18.14 -7.37
CA LEU A 285 -2.31 17.18 -8.25
C LEU A 285 -2.67 15.87 -7.54
N GLY A 286 -1.82 15.36 -6.65
CA GLY A 286 -2.04 14.09 -5.97
C GLY A 286 -2.98 14.16 -4.76
N PHE A 287 -3.26 15.35 -4.23
CA PHE A 287 -4.08 15.49 -3.02
C PHE A 287 -5.04 16.68 -3.04
N LEU A 288 -4.55 17.93 -3.20
CA LEU A 288 -5.42 19.10 -3.01
C LEU A 288 -6.51 19.18 -4.08
N VAL A 289 -6.17 19.07 -5.36
CA VAL A 289 -7.12 19.10 -6.47
C VAL A 289 -8.20 18.02 -6.32
N PRO A 290 -7.86 16.72 -6.16
CA PRO A 290 -8.88 15.69 -6.00
C PRO A 290 -9.69 15.86 -4.70
N ALA A 291 -9.09 16.28 -3.59
CA ALA A 291 -9.83 16.57 -2.36
C ALA A 291 -10.85 17.70 -2.57
N LEU A 292 -10.47 18.78 -3.25
CA LEU A 292 -11.37 19.89 -3.56
C LEU A 292 -12.49 19.46 -4.51
N MET A 293 -12.21 18.60 -5.49
CA MET A 293 -13.21 18.04 -6.39
C MET A 293 -14.23 17.16 -5.66
N LEU A 294 -13.76 16.28 -4.76
CA LEU A 294 -14.61 15.46 -3.92
C LEU A 294 -15.47 16.32 -2.97
N CYS A 295 -14.88 17.35 -2.35
CA CYS A 295 -15.62 18.30 -1.54
C CYS A 295 -16.69 19.02 -2.37
N ARG A 296 -16.34 19.50 -3.57
CA ARG A 296 -17.28 20.16 -4.48
C ARG A 296 -18.47 19.25 -4.78
N MET A 297 -18.22 18.01 -5.19
CA MET A 297 -19.27 17.02 -5.46
C MET A 297 -20.15 16.78 -4.23
N ALA A 298 -19.52 16.52 -3.07
CA ALA A 298 -20.25 16.24 -1.83
C ALA A 298 -21.14 17.42 -1.36
N PHE A 299 -20.72 18.67 -1.57
CA PHE A 299 -21.46 19.85 -1.11
C PHE A 299 -22.45 20.41 -2.13
N LEU A 300 -22.14 20.34 -3.43
CA LEU A 300 -23.01 20.90 -4.48
C LEU A 300 -24.06 19.91 -4.95
N ASP A 301 -23.65 18.67 -5.22
CA ASP A 301 -24.52 17.65 -5.79
C ASP A 301 -25.20 16.82 -4.69
N GLY A 302 -24.59 16.78 -3.50
CA GLY A 302 -25.09 16.07 -2.33
C GLY A 302 -24.92 14.56 -2.43
N ASP A 303 -25.26 13.87 -1.34
CA ASP A 303 -25.24 12.41 -1.27
C ASP A 303 -26.61 11.89 -0.82
N ALA A 304 -27.34 11.29 -1.74
CA ALA A 304 -28.65 10.71 -1.48
C ALA A 304 -28.58 9.50 -0.52
N GLN A 305 -27.41 8.88 -0.37
CA GLN A 305 -27.16 7.78 0.58
C GLN A 305 -26.81 8.28 1.99
N PHE A 306 -26.62 9.59 2.17
CA PHE A 306 -26.28 10.18 3.45
C PHE A 306 -27.43 9.99 4.45
N GLY A 307 -27.17 9.29 5.55
CA GLY A 307 -28.19 8.92 6.52
C GLY A 307 -27.86 7.64 7.29
N PRO A 308 -28.87 6.88 7.74
CA PRO A 308 -28.67 5.66 8.54
C PRO A 308 -27.80 4.60 7.82
N ARG A 309 -27.95 4.47 6.50
CA ARG A 309 -27.14 3.54 5.69
C ARG A 309 -25.66 3.96 5.68
N PHE A 310 -25.38 5.25 5.48
CA PHE A 310 -24.01 5.78 5.54
C PHE A 310 -23.35 5.52 6.90
N ILE A 311 -24.06 5.75 8.01
CA ILE A 311 -23.55 5.46 9.36
C ILE A 311 -23.23 3.96 9.52
N ALA A 312 -24.07 3.08 8.96
CA ALA A 312 -23.79 1.64 8.95
C ALA A 312 -22.52 1.30 8.16
N LEU A 313 -22.28 1.93 6.99
CA LEU A 313 -21.05 1.75 6.20
C LEU A 313 -19.80 2.21 6.98
N VAL A 314 -19.87 3.39 7.60
CA VAL A 314 -18.80 3.92 8.45
C VAL A 314 -18.51 2.94 9.59
N ARG A 315 -19.55 2.46 10.29
CA ARG A 315 -19.43 1.51 11.39
C ARG A 315 -18.81 0.18 10.93
N ASN A 316 -19.25 -0.36 9.79
CA ASN A 316 -18.74 -1.61 9.23
C ASN A 316 -17.24 -1.49 8.91
N SER A 317 -16.85 -0.45 8.17
CA SER A 317 -15.44 -0.15 7.87
C SER A 317 -14.60 0.02 9.13
N PHE A 318 -15.07 0.83 10.09
CA PHE A 318 -14.36 1.08 11.33
C PHE A 318 -14.22 -0.18 12.19
N THR A 319 -15.25 -1.02 12.24
CA THR A 319 -15.23 -2.28 13.00
C THR A 319 -14.21 -3.25 12.42
N LEU A 320 -14.22 -3.45 11.10
CA LEU A 320 -13.24 -4.29 10.41
C LEU A 320 -11.81 -3.80 10.60
N ALA A 321 -11.58 -2.50 10.42
CA ALA A 321 -10.27 -1.89 10.58
C ALA A 321 -9.77 -2.00 12.03
N SER A 322 -10.61 -1.73 13.02
CA SER A 322 -10.25 -1.81 14.44
C SER A 322 -9.91 -3.24 14.87
N ILE A 323 -10.76 -4.22 14.53
CA ILE A 323 -10.56 -5.62 14.89
C ILE A 323 -9.26 -6.13 14.23
N THR A 324 -9.11 -5.90 12.93
CA THR A 324 -7.92 -6.34 12.20
C THR A 324 -6.66 -5.70 12.76
N ALA A 325 -6.65 -4.39 13.01
CA ALA A 325 -5.50 -3.70 13.57
C ALA A 325 -5.11 -4.25 14.95
N ALA A 326 -6.08 -4.45 15.84
CA ALA A 326 -5.83 -5.01 17.16
C ALA A 326 -5.24 -6.43 17.07
N VAL A 327 -5.86 -7.31 16.28
CA VAL A 327 -5.39 -8.69 16.12
C VAL A 327 -4.02 -8.73 15.44
N ALA A 328 -3.79 -7.92 14.40
CA ALA A 328 -2.50 -7.85 13.71
C ALA A 328 -1.38 -7.41 14.64
N VAL A 329 -1.61 -6.40 15.49
CA VAL A 329 -0.62 -5.93 16.46
C VAL A 329 -0.34 -6.99 17.53
N LEU A 330 -1.36 -7.66 18.05
CA LEU A 330 -1.19 -8.76 19.02
C LEU A 330 -0.38 -9.91 18.43
N VAL A 331 -0.72 -10.34 17.21
CA VAL A 331 0.00 -11.41 16.50
C VAL A 331 1.42 -10.98 16.16
N ALA A 332 1.63 -9.75 15.68
CA ALA A 332 2.95 -9.21 15.37
C ALA A 332 3.84 -9.11 16.62
N LEU A 333 3.27 -8.67 17.75
CA LEU A 333 3.97 -8.62 19.04
C LEU A 333 4.35 -10.03 19.51
N ALA A 334 3.44 -11.00 19.41
CA ALA A 334 3.72 -12.38 19.79
C ALA A 334 4.84 -12.98 18.94
N ILE A 335 4.79 -12.81 17.60
CA ILE A 335 5.81 -13.32 16.68
C ILE A 335 7.15 -12.61 16.90
N GLY A 336 7.15 -11.27 17.02
CA GLY A 336 8.35 -10.47 17.23
C GLY A 336 9.03 -10.79 18.57
N TYR A 337 8.25 -10.94 19.64
CA TYR A 337 8.77 -11.31 20.96
C TYR A 337 9.29 -12.75 21.01
N ALA A 338 8.59 -13.71 20.40
CA ALA A 338 9.04 -15.09 20.30
C ALA A 338 10.40 -15.21 19.57
N GLY A 339 10.68 -14.32 18.61
CA GLY A 339 11.96 -14.23 17.93
C GLY A 339 13.14 -13.82 18.82
N ARG A 340 12.91 -13.15 19.96
CA ARG A 340 13.96 -12.67 20.87
C ARG A 340 14.48 -13.75 21.82
N GLY A 341 13.62 -14.68 22.22
CA GLY A 341 13.95 -15.71 23.21
C GLY A 341 14.60 -16.98 22.64
N ALA A 342 14.76 -17.09 21.32
CA ALA A 342 15.25 -18.30 20.68
C ALA A 342 16.79 -18.41 20.80
N PRO A 343 17.34 -19.46 21.44
CA PRO A 343 18.78 -19.70 21.49
C PRO A 343 19.37 -19.81 20.09
N ALA A 344 20.63 -19.40 19.91
CA ALA A 344 21.34 -19.54 18.65
C ALA A 344 21.35 -21.02 18.23
N GLY A 345 20.66 -21.34 17.13
CA GLY A 345 20.47 -22.72 16.67
C GLY A 345 19.41 -22.83 15.57
N LEU A 346 19.03 -24.07 15.25
CA LEU A 346 18.05 -24.38 14.20
C LEU A 346 16.68 -23.74 14.46
N ARG A 347 16.24 -23.70 15.73
CA ARG A 347 14.99 -23.03 16.14
C ARG A 347 15.00 -21.53 15.84
N ALA A 348 16.10 -20.82 16.10
CA ALA A 348 16.21 -19.39 15.77
C ALA A 348 16.27 -19.14 14.25
N ARG A 349 16.85 -20.05 13.46
CA ARG A 349 16.80 -19.98 11.99
C ARG A 349 15.36 -20.16 11.48
N LEU A 350 14.66 -21.16 12.01
CA LEU A 350 13.27 -21.46 11.66
C LEU A 350 12.34 -20.31 12.04
N VAL A 351 12.43 -19.77 13.26
CA VAL A 351 11.63 -18.60 13.67
C VAL A 351 11.90 -17.40 12.76
N ARG A 352 13.16 -17.10 12.42
CA ARG A 352 13.48 -16.02 11.47
C ARG A 352 12.92 -16.27 10.07
N ALA A 353 12.97 -17.51 9.58
CA ALA A 353 12.38 -17.87 8.29
C ALA A 353 10.85 -17.70 8.30
N LEU A 354 10.18 -18.21 9.34
CA LEU A 354 8.73 -18.06 9.50
C LEU A 354 8.30 -16.61 9.65
N THR A 355 9.01 -15.80 10.45
CA THR A 355 8.71 -14.36 10.57
C THR A 355 8.90 -13.64 9.23
N ARG A 356 9.89 -14.02 8.42
CA ARG A 356 10.06 -13.48 7.06
C ARG A 356 8.90 -13.88 6.16
N LEU A 357 8.45 -15.14 6.21
CA LEU A 357 7.30 -15.61 5.45
C LEU A 357 6.02 -14.85 5.83
N CYS A 358 5.76 -14.66 7.13
CA CYS A 358 4.64 -13.83 7.59
C CYS A 358 4.75 -12.37 7.10
N GLY A 359 5.97 -11.85 6.95
CA GLY A 359 6.23 -10.52 6.42
C GLY A 359 5.94 -10.35 4.93
N MET A 360 5.94 -11.45 4.15
CA MET A 360 5.71 -11.41 2.70
C MET A 360 4.23 -11.24 2.32
N GLY A 361 3.31 -11.41 3.27
CA GLY A 361 1.87 -11.28 3.04
C GLY A 361 1.44 -9.93 2.44
N TYR A 362 2.17 -8.86 2.75
CA TYR A 362 1.91 -7.52 2.19
C TYR A 362 2.14 -7.46 0.68
N ALA A 363 3.00 -8.32 0.13
CA ALA A 363 3.24 -8.38 -1.30
C ALA A 363 2.10 -9.06 -2.08
N LEU A 364 1.13 -9.67 -1.40
CA LEU A 364 0.04 -10.40 -2.03
C LEU A 364 -1.10 -9.45 -2.40
N PRO A 365 -1.46 -9.31 -3.70
CA PRO A 365 -2.64 -8.56 -4.13
C PRO A 365 -3.92 -9.04 -3.45
N GLY A 366 -4.85 -8.13 -3.15
CA GLY A 366 -6.09 -8.48 -2.45
C GLY A 366 -6.94 -9.48 -3.24
N SER A 367 -6.90 -9.40 -4.58
CA SER A 367 -7.50 -10.37 -5.51
C SER A 367 -6.96 -11.79 -5.28
N VAL A 368 -5.63 -11.93 -5.19
CA VAL A 368 -4.96 -13.21 -4.97
C VAL A 368 -5.26 -13.77 -3.58
N ILE A 369 -5.26 -12.91 -2.56
CA ILE A 369 -5.63 -13.31 -1.20
C ILE A 369 -7.08 -13.77 -1.17
N ALA A 370 -8.00 -13.07 -1.82
CA ALA A 370 -9.40 -13.46 -1.86
C ALA A 370 -9.58 -14.88 -2.41
N VAL A 371 -8.96 -15.18 -3.55
CA VAL A 371 -8.98 -16.51 -4.14
C VAL A 371 -8.30 -17.55 -3.24
N GLY A 372 -7.11 -17.24 -2.74
CA GLY A 372 -6.31 -18.15 -1.93
C GLY A 372 -6.88 -18.44 -0.55
N VAL A 373 -7.63 -17.49 0.04
CA VAL A 373 -8.23 -17.62 1.38
C VAL A 373 -9.64 -18.19 1.30
N LEU A 374 -10.47 -17.72 0.37
CA LEU A 374 -11.89 -18.08 0.35
C LEU A 374 -12.09 -19.57 0.10
N VAL A 375 -11.31 -20.18 -0.79
CA VAL A 375 -11.39 -21.62 -1.10
C VAL A 375 -11.12 -22.50 0.13
N PRO A 376 -9.98 -22.41 0.84
CA PRO A 376 -9.73 -23.23 2.01
C PRO A 376 -10.65 -22.88 3.20
N VAL A 377 -11.00 -21.61 3.38
CA VAL A 377 -11.89 -21.20 4.48
C VAL A 377 -13.31 -21.73 4.26
N ALA A 378 -13.85 -21.65 3.05
CA ALA A 378 -15.16 -22.21 2.74
C ALA A 378 -15.20 -23.74 2.93
N ARG A 379 -14.11 -24.45 2.57
CA ARG A 379 -14.00 -25.88 2.86
C ARG A 379 -13.98 -26.17 4.36
N LEU A 380 -13.22 -25.39 5.13
CA LEU A 380 -13.17 -25.51 6.57
C LEU A 380 -14.54 -25.24 7.21
N ASP A 381 -15.25 -24.22 6.72
CA ASP A 381 -16.59 -23.84 7.20
C ASP A 381 -17.60 -24.98 6.98
N ASN A 382 -17.60 -25.59 5.79
CA ASN A 382 -18.46 -26.73 5.49
C ASN A 382 -18.12 -27.96 6.35
N VAL A 383 -16.83 -28.27 6.53
CA VAL A 383 -16.40 -29.39 7.38
C VAL A 383 -16.80 -29.16 8.83
N LEU A 384 -16.71 -27.91 9.31
CA LEU A 384 -17.12 -27.54 10.67
C LEU A 384 -18.64 -27.65 10.84
N ALA A 385 -19.41 -27.11 9.90
CA ALA A 385 -20.87 -27.19 9.90
C ALA A 385 -21.35 -28.65 9.92
N ASP A 386 -20.79 -29.47 9.02
CA ASP A 386 -21.04 -30.91 8.96
C ASP A 386 -20.72 -31.62 10.28
N TRP A 387 -19.58 -31.29 10.89
CA TRP A 387 -19.16 -31.91 12.14
C TRP A 387 -20.10 -31.54 13.29
N MET A 388 -20.49 -30.27 13.40
CA MET A 388 -21.40 -29.78 14.44
C MET A 388 -22.80 -30.35 14.26
N GLN A 389 -23.29 -30.47 13.02
CA GLN A 389 -24.56 -31.15 12.75
C GLN A 389 -24.50 -32.63 13.16
N ARG A 390 -23.42 -33.35 12.81
CA ARG A 390 -23.29 -34.78 13.12
C ARG A 390 -23.11 -35.10 14.61
N HIS A 391 -22.44 -34.24 15.38
CA HIS A 391 -22.06 -34.53 16.77
C HIS A 391 -22.89 -33.78 17.81
N LEU A 392 -23.43 -32.61 17.45
CA LEU A 392 -24.16 -31.74 18.38
C LEU A 392 -25.62 -31.51 17.97
N ASP A 393 -26.05 -32.05 16.83
CA ASP A 393 -27.38 -31.83 16.23
C ASP A 393 -27.72 -30.33 16.05
N LEU A 394 -26.67 -29.50 15.92
CA LEU A 394 -26.77 -28.06 15.73
C LEU A 394 -26.57 -27.72 14.25
N SER A 395 -27.61 -27.17 13.62
CA SER A 395 -27.54 -26.62 12.26
C SER A 395 -26.93 -25.22 12.27
N VAL A 396 -25.61 -25.17 12.44
CA VAL A 396 -24.84 -23.92 12.32
C VAL A 396 -24.58 -23.69 10.83
N GLY A 397 -25.10 -22.57 10.30
CA GLY A 397 -24.85 -22.18 8.91
C GLY A 397 -23.36 -21.86 8.66
N LEU A 398 -23.08 -21.05 7.64
CA LEU A 398 -21.72 -20.61 7.35
C LEU A 398 -21.18 -19.68 8.45
N LEU A 399 -20.39 -20.22 9.39
CA LEU A 399 -19.89 -19.50 10.56
C LEU A 399 -18.73 -18.57 10.21
N LEU A 400 -17.77 -19.07 9.42
CA LEU A 400 -16.56 -18.34 9.06
C LEU A 400 -16.80 -17.42 7.86
N THR A 401 -17.51 -17.92 6.86
CA THR A 401 -17.77 -17.21 5.59
C THR A 401 -19.07 -16.40 5.60
N GLY A 402 -20.04 -16.75 6.47
CA GLY A 402 -21.26 -15.95 6.66
C GLY A 402 -21.07 -14.73 7.56
N GLY A 403 -19.95 -14.65 8.28
CA GLY A 403 -19.55 -13.49 9.10
C GLY A 403 -18.31 -12.77 8.58
N ILE A 404 -17.82 -11.79 9.35
CA ILE A 404 -16.61 -11.02 8.99
C ILE A 404 -15.29 -11.77 9.23
N THR A 405 -15.34 -12.97 9.82
CA THR A 405 -14.15 -13.73 10.25
C THR A 405 -13.23 -14.09 9.09
N ALA A 406 -13.77 -14.60 7.98
CA ALA A 406 -12.98 -14.91 6.79
C ALA A 406 -12.29 -13.66 6.22
N LEU A 407 -12.98 -12.51 6.23
CA LEU A 407 -12.46 -11.24 5.75
C LEU A 407 -11.36 -10.69 6.66
N VAL A 408 -11.55 -10.72 7.99
CA VAL A 408 -10.50 -10.36 8.97
C VAL A 408 -9.28 -11.25 8.78
N TYR A 409 -9.46 -12.54 8.56
CA TYR A 409 -8.35 -13.45 8.27
C TYR A 409 -7.62 -13.08 6.98
N ALA A 410 -8.33 -12.79 5.89
CA ALA A 410 -7.73 -12.32 4.65
C ALA A 410 -6.90 -11.03 4.86
N TYR A 411 -7.41 -10.07 5.63
CA TYR A 411 -6.66 -8.88 5.98
C TYR A 411 -5.43 -9.17 6.85
N LEU A 412 -5.50 -10.12 7.79
CA LEU A 412 -4.33 -10.53 8.57
C LEU A 412 -3.26 -11.15 7.66
N VAL A 413 -3.65 -11.95 6.67
CA VAL A 413 -2.71 -12.47 5.66
C VAL A 413 -2.02 -11.33 4.93
N ARG A 414 -2.75 -10.28 4.53
CA ARG A 414 -2.20 -9.11 3.81
C ARG A 414 -1.36 -8.19 4.70
N PHE A 415 -1.92 -7.68 5.78
CA PHE A 415 -1.39 -6.52 6.49
C PHE A 415 -0.53 -6.86 7.71
N LEU A 416 -0.41 -8.14 8.10
CA LEU A 416 0.44 -8.51 9.23
C LEU A 416 1.91 -8.16 9.00
N GLY A 417 2.40 -8.19 7.75
CA GLY A 417 3.78 -7.82 7.44
C GLY A 417 4.12 -6.39 7.83
N VAL A 418 3.17 -5.46 7.64
CA VAL A 418 3.32 -4.05 7.99
C VAL A 418 3.35 -3.85 9.51
N ALA A 419 2.48 -4.58 10.24
CA ALA A 419 2.51 -4.60 11.70
C ALA A 419 3.84 -5.17 12.22
N LEU A 420 4.32 -6.28 11.66
CA LEU A 420 5.59 -6.91 12.03
C LEU A 420 6.77 -5.96 11.83
N GLN A 421 6.81 -5.22 10.72
CA GLN A 421 7.88 -4.25 10.47
C GLN A 421 7.91 -3.15 11.52
N SER A 422 6.75 -2.58 11.85
CA SER A 422 6.61 -1.53 12.86
C SER A 422 6.95 -2.01 14.27
N VAL A 423 6.49 -3.20 14.65
CA VAL A 423 6.78 -3.83 15.95
C VAL A 423 8.27 -4.18 16.06
N ASN A 424 8.87 -4.77 15.02
CA ASN A 424 10.28 -5.14 15.03
C ASN A 424 11.20 -3.91 15.11
N ALA A 425 10.84 -2.80 14.45
CA ALA A 425 11.56 -1.54 14.59
C ALA A 425 11.52 -0.99 16.02
N GLY A 426 10.40 -1.20 16.74
CA GLY A 426 10.30 -0.92 18.18
C GLY A 426 11.17 -1.85 19.02
N LEU A 427 11.07 -3.16 18.80
CA LEU A 427 11.81 -4.18 19.53
C LEU A 427 13.33 -4.06 19.34
N ALA A 428 13.80 -3.56 18.20
CA ALA A 428 15.21 -3.32 17.93
C ALA A 428 15.85 -2.32 18.91
N ARG A 429 15.05 -1.44 19.53
CA ARG A 429 15.52 -0.48 20.54
C ARG A 429 15.66 -1.09 21.94
N ILE A 430 15.13 -2.28 22.17
CA ILE A 430 15.16 -2.96 23.48
C ILE A 430 16.38 -3.88 23.53
N THR A 431 17.34 -3.54 24.39
CA THR A 431 18.61 -4.29 24.48
C THR A 431 18.46 -5.60 25.26
N PRO A 432 19.29 -6.63 25.00
CA PRO A 432 19.28 -7.89 25.76
C PRO A 432 19.52 -7.71 27.28
N ALA A 433 20.23 -6.64 27.68
CA ALA A 433 20.47 -6.32 29.08
C ALA A 433 19.17 -6.05 29.86
N MET A 434 18.17 -5.45 29.20
CA MET A 434 16.85 -5.21 29.81
C MET A 434 16.13 -6.52 30.09
N ASP A 435 16.27 -7.51 29.20
CA ASP A 435 15.68 -8.84 29.37
C ASP A 435 16.35 -9.57 30.56
N SER A 436 17.67 -9.45 30.70
CA SER A 436 18.42 -10.02 31.82
C SER A 436 18.07 -9.34 33.15
N ALA A 437 17.96 -8.01 33.19
CA ALA A 437 17.56 -7.29 34.40
C ALA A 437 16.16 -7.69 34.89
N ALA A 438 15.20 -7.81 33.98
CA ALA A 438 13.85 -8.27 34.34
C ALA A 438 13.86 -9.71 34.89
N ARG A 439 14.66 -10.61 34.30
CA ARG A 439 14.82 -11.98 34.81
C ARG A 439 15.46 -12.02 36.20
N SER A 440 16.48 -11.19 36.47
CA SER A 440 17.10 -11.10 37.79
C SER A 440 16.14 -10.60 38.88
N LEU A 441 15.13 -9.80 38.50
CA LEU A 441 14.05 -9.34 39.38
C LEU A 441 12.89 -10.36 39.51
N GLY A 442 13.06 -11.59 39.03
CA GLY A 442 12.06 -12.66 39.13
C GLY A 442 10.93 -12.58 38.10
N HIS A 443 11.04 -11.73 37.07
CA HIS A 443 10.04 -11.67 36.01
C HIS A 443 10.27 -12.73 34.93
N GLY A 444 9.25 -13.58 34.71
CA GLY A 444 9.18 -14.48 33.57
C GLY A 444 8.82 -13.76 32.25
N PRO A 445 8.89 -14.45 31.09
CA PRO A 445 8.74 -13.84 29.76
C PRO A 445 7.44 -13.04 29.57
N ALA A 446 6.30 -13.57 30.02
CA ALA A 446 5.01 -12.87 29.92
C ALA A 446 4.96 -11.62 30.80
N SER A 447 5.53 -11.68 32.01
CA SER A 447 5.61 -10.52 32.91
C SER A 447 6.54 -9.44 32.35
N THR A 448 7.69 -9.82 31.80
CA THR A 448 8.64 -8.91 31.16
C THR A 448 8.01 -8.23 29.94
N LEU A 449 7.30 -8.99 29.09
CA LEU A 449 6.55 -8.43 27.97
C LEU A 449 5.52 -7.40 28.44
N ARG A 450 4.71 -7.72 29.45
CA ARG A 450 3.63 -6.84 29.92
C ARG A 450 4.12 -5.59 30.66
N ARG A 451 5.11 -5.75 31.54
CA ARG A 451 5.56 -4.69 32.47
C ARG A 451 6.71 -3.84 31.93
N VAL A 452 7.57 -4.39 31.08
CA VAL A 452 8.76 -3.70 30.57
C VAL A 452 8.60 -3.35 29.09
N HIS A 453 8.41 -4.35 28.24
CA HIS A 453 8.44 -4.12 26.80
C HIS A 453 7.19 -3.41 26.27
N ALA A 454 5.98 -3.85 26.64
CA ALA A 454 4.75 -3.26 26.12
C ALA A 454 4.67 -1.75 26.40
N PRO A 455 5.01 -1.23 27.60
CA PRO A 455 5.09 0.22 27.85
C PRO A 455 6.10 0.95 26.96
N MET A 456 7.28 0.38 26.74
CA MET A 456 8.31 0.96 25.87
C MET A 456 7.92 0.91 24.38
N LEU A 457 7.13 -0.08 24.00
CA LEU A 457 6.68 -0.29 22.62
C LEU A 457 5.40 0.50 22.29
N ARG A 458 4.76 1.18 23.25
CA ARG A 458 3.46 1.88 23.05
C ARG A 458 3.42 2.71 21.76
N GLY A 459 4.48 3.49 21.50
CA GLY A 459 4.59 4.27 20.26
C GLY A 459 4.62 3.40 19.00
N SER A 460 5.47 2.37 18.95
CA SER A 460 5.53 1.45 17.81
C SER A 460 4.28 0.59 17.63
N LEU A 461 3.61 0.20 18.72
CA LEU A 461 2.34 -0.54 18.68
C LEU A 461 1.23 0.35 18.15
N LEU A 462 1.16 1.60 18.58
CA LEU A 462 0.19 2.58 18.06
C LEU A 462 0.43 2.87 16.57
N THR A 463 1.68 3.04 16.15
CA THR A 463 2.03 3.21 14.73
C THR A 463 1.62 1.98 13.92
N ALA A 464 1.92 0.77 14.41
CA ALA A 464 1.52 -0.48 13.75
C ALA A 464 -0.02 -0.58 13.63
N ALA A 465 -0.74 -0.28 14.71
CA ALA A 465 -2.21 -0.31 14.73
C ALA A 465 -2.79 0.68 13.71
N LEU A 466 -2.30 1.93 13.71
CA LEU A 466 -2.84 2.96 12.83
C LEU A 466 -2.59 2.66 11.34
N ILE A 467 -1.40 2.15 10.99
CA ILE A 467 -1.10 1.83 9.59
C ILE A 467 -2.00 0.69 9.10
N VAL A 468 -2.13 -0.40 9.88
CA VAL A 468 -3.04 -1.50 9.51
C VAL A 468 -4.49 -1.02 9.46
N PHE A 469 -4.91 -0.19 10.41
CA PHE A 469 -6.26 0.37 10.44
C PHE A 469 -6.56 1.13 9.14
N VAL A 470 -5.67 2.03 8.72
CA VAL A 470 -5.87 2.81 7.49
C VAL A 470 -5.82 1.95 6.24
N ASP A 471 -4.92 0.96 6.18
CA ASP A 471 -4.84 0.07 5.01
C ASP A 471 -6.10 -0.79 4.86
N VAL A 472 -6.72 -1.22 5.97
CA VAL A 472 -8.01 -1.92 5.95
C VAL A 472 -9.16 -1.00 5.57
N MET A 473 -9.15 0.27 6.01
CA MET A 473 -10.21 1.24 5.69
C MET A 473 -10.36 1.49 4.19
N LYS A 474 -9.24 1.47 3.44
CA LYS A 474 -9.21 1.66 1.99
C LYS A 474 -9.18 0.35 1.19
N GLU A 475 -9.20 -0.81 1.86
CA GLU A 475 -9.15 -2.10 1.17
C GLU A 475 -10.44 -2.32 0.39
N LEU A 476 -10.28 -2.62 -0.90
CA LEU A 476 -11.38 -2.89 -1.82
C LEU A 476 -11.37 -4.33 -2.35
N PRO A 477 -10.27 -4.86 -2.95
CA PRO A 477 -10.35 -6.14 -3.65
C PRO A 477 -10.79 -7.33 -2.77
N ALA A 478 -10.12 -7.55 -1.63
CA ALA A 478 -10.45 -8.68 -0.75
C ALA A 478 -11.83 -8.50 -0.12
N THR A 479 -12.17 -7.28 0.28
CA THR A 479 -13.49 -6.91 0.80
C THR A 479 -14.58 -7.21 -0.20
N PHE A 480 -14.39 -6.81 -1.45
CA PHE A 480 -15.39 -6.95 -2.49
C PHE A 480 -15.75 -8.42 -2.70
N VAL A 481 -14.75 -9.31 -2.68
CA VAL A 481 -14.95 -10.74 -2.90
C VAL A 481 -15.50 -11.46 -1.68
N MET A 482 -15.00 -11.13 -0.49
CA MET A 482 -15.17 -11.96 0.71
C MET A 482 -16.16 -11.42 1.74
N ARG A 483 -16.72 -10.21 1.52
CA ARG A 483 -17.70 -9.65 2.45
C ARG A 483 -18.94 -10.54 2.54
N PRO A 484 -19.51 -10.73 3.74
CA PRO A 484 -20.78 -11.43 3.88
C PRO A 484 -21.93 -10.57 3.32
N PHE A 485 -23.07 -11.20 3.08
CA PHE A 485 -24.26 -10.53 2.57
C PHE A 485 -24.67 -9.36 3.48
N ASN A 486 -25.11 -8.26 2.87
CA ASN A 486 -25.53 -7.02 3.54
C ASN A 486 -24.45 -6.33 4.40
N PHE A 487 -23.18 -6.70 4.25
CA PHE A 487 -22.05 -6.09 4.94
C PHE A 487 -21.16 -5.32 3.96
N ASP A 488 -21.61 -4.15 3.54
CA ASP A 488 -20.80 -3.25 2.70
C ASP A 488 -19.93 -2.33 3.57
N THR A 489 -18.79 -1.95 3.01
CA THR A 489 -17.84 -0.98 3.58
C THR A 489 -17.86 0.31 2.76
N LEU A 490 -17.27 1.38 3.29
CA LEU A 490 -17.10 2.64 2.56
C LEU A 490 -16.39 2.43 1.22
N ALA A 491 -15.33 1.61 1.18
CA ALA A 491 -14.56 1.36 -0.05
C ALA A 491 -15.41 0.65 -1.11
N VAL A 492 -16.16 -0.39 -0.71
CA VAL A 492 -17.06 -1.13 -1.60
C VAL A 492 -18.20 -0.24 -2.10
N GLN A 493 -18.81 0.55 -1.22
CA GLN A 493 -19.89 1.46 -1.61
C GLN A 493 -19.40 2.53 -2.59
N ALA A 494 -18.25 3.16 -2.31
CA ALA A 494 -17.65 4.14 -3.20
C ALA A 494 -17.38 3.53 -4.58
N TYR A 495 -16.88 2.30 -4.64
CA TYR A 495 -16.66 1.58 -5.88
C TYR A 495 -17.96 1.29 -6.63
N ASN A 496 -19.00 0.77 -5.96
CA ASN A 496 -20.29 0.47 -6.61
C ASN A 496 -20.94 1.73 -7.19
N LEU A 497 -21.00 2.81 -6.40
CA LEU A 497 -21.56 4.08 -6.86
C LEU A 497 -20.77 4.67 -8.03
N ALA A 498 -19.44 4.59 -7.99
CA ALA A 498 -18.61 5.04 -9.10
C ALA A 498 -18.79 4.18 -10.35
N ALA A 499 -18.91 2.86 -10.20
CA ALA A 499 -19.20 1.95 -11.31
C ALA A 499 -20.57 2.21 -11.94
N ASP A 500 -21.54 2.71 -11.16
CA ASP A 500 -22.85 3.16 -11.61
C ASP A 500 -22.84 4.59 -12.18
N GLU A 501 -21.66 5.21 -12.37
CA GLU A 501 -21.46 6.61 -12.80
C GLU A 501 -22.07 7.66 -11.83
N ARG A 502 -22.32 7.27 -10.58
CA ARG A 502 -22.85 8.13 -9.50
C ARG A 502 -21.72 8.70 -8.65
N LEU A 503 -20.81 9.44 -9.29
CA LEU A 503 -19.58 9.94 -8.69
C LEU A 503 -19.82 10.93 -7.53
N ALA A 504 -20.89 11.73 -7.62
CA ALA A 504 -21.28 12.66 -6.56
C ALA A 504 -21.57 11.95 -5.24
N GLU A 505 -22.36 10.88 -5.28
CA GLU A 505 -22.71 10.08 -4.10
C GLU A 505 -21.50 9.28 -3.58
N ALA A 506 -20.58 8.88 -4.46
CA ALA A 506 -19.34 8.22 -4.06
C ALA A 506 -18.37 9.15 -3.32
N ALA A 507 -18.54 10.48 -3.45
CA ALA A 507 -17.61 11.48 -2.94
C ALA A 507 -17.56 11.53 -1.41
N THR A 508 -18.69 11.36 -0.72
CA THR A 508 -18.76 11.38 0.76
C THR A 508 -17.99 10.21 1.38
N ALA A 509 -18.22 8.99 0.89
CA ALA A 509 -17.50 7.80 1.34
C ALA A 509 -16.00 7.93 1.06
N SER A 510 -15.64 8.44 -0.13
CA SER A 510 -14.27 8.73 -0.52
C SER A 510 -13.59 9.75 0.40
N LEU A 511 -14.26 10.86 0.74
CA LEU A 511 -13.76 11.88 1.66
C LEU A 511 -13.50 11.33 3.06
N VAL A 512 -14.38 10.46 3.57
CA VAL A 512 -14.15 9.82 4.89
C VAL A 512 -12.93 8.90 4.84
N ILE A 513 -12.76 8.09 3.78
CA ILE A 513 -11.58 7.24 3.60
C ILE A 513 -10.31 8.10 3.57
N VAL A 514 -10.32 9.20 2.83
CA VAL A 514 -9.21 10.15 2.74
C VAL A 514 -8.91 10.79 4.10
N ALA A 515 -9.93 11.28 4.80
CA ALA A 515 -9.77 11.93 6.10
C ALA A 515 -9.10 11.00 7.11
N VAL A 516 -9.50 9.72 7.11
CA VAL A 516 -8.87 8.68 7.92
C VAL A 516 -7.43 8.39 7.45
N GLY A 517 -7.19 8.38 6.13
CA GLY A 517 -5.87 8.22 5.52
C GLY A 517 -4.85 9.30 5.86
N ILE A 518 -5.30 10.51 6.26
CA ILE A 518 -4.42 11.60 6.70
C ILE A 518 -3.79 11.31 8.07
N LEU A 519 -4.40 10.46 8.92
CA LEU A 519 -3.92 10.22 10.28
C LEU A 519 -2.46 9.67 10.34
N PRO A 520 -2.08 8.62 9.57
CA PRO A 520 -0.69 8.17 9.49
C PRO A 520 0.27 9.25 8.98
N VAL A 521 -0.18 10.11 8.06
CA VAL A 521 0.63 11.21 7.52
C VAL A 521 0.93 12.23 8.62
N ILE A 522 -0.05 12.57 9.46
CA ILE A 522 0.15 13.46 10.62
C ILE A 522 1.16 12.83 11.58
N LEU A 523 1.03 11.54 11.91
CA LEU A 523 1.98 10.86 12.80
C LEU A 523 3.41 10.85 12.23
N LEU A 524 3.54 10.53 10.95
CA LEU A 524 4.83 10.51 10.27
C LEU A 524 5.45 11.92 10.25
N SER A 525 4.65 12.96 10.02
CA SER A 525 5.11 14.35 10.04
C SER A 525 5.68 14.75 11.40
N ARG A 526 5.03 14.32 12.50
CA ARG A 526 5.52 14.56 13.87
C ARG A 526 6.82 13.81 14.13
N ALA A 527 6.92 12.56 13.66
CA ALA A 527 8.14 11.77 13.79
C ALA A 527 9.33 12.34 12.99
N ILE A 528 9.06 12.95 11.82
CA ILE A 528 10.07 13.61 11.01
C ILE A 528 10.55 14.92 11.68
N ARG A 529 9.65 15.71 12.29
CA ARG A 529 10.01 16.98 12.97
C ARG A 529 10.69 16.81 14.32
N ALA A 530 10.45 15.69 15.01
CA ALA A 530 11.06 15.39 16.30
C ALA A 530 12.54 14.93 16.18
N ARG A 531 13.09 14.85 14.96
CA ARG A 531 14.47 14.45 14.63
C ARG A 531 15.19 15.59 13.92
#